data_AF-A0A382VQM7-F1
#
_entry.id   AF-A0A382VQM7-F1
#
_cell.length_a   1.000
_cell.length_b   1.000
_cell.length_c   1.000
_cell.angle_alpha   90.00
_cell.angle_beta   90.00
_cell.angle_gamma   90.00
#
_symmetry.space_group_name_H-M   'P 1'
#
loop_
_entity.id
_entity.type
_entity.pdbx_description
1 polymer ?
#
loop_
_entity_poly.entity_id
_entity_poly.type
_entity_poly.pdbx_seq_one_letter_code
_entity_poly.pdbx_strand_id
1 'polypeptide(L)'
;AHQIVYLPGDTSFNESFATSVEREGIRRWLRRGNDGEKIIAAEANILRQQQFVELVTDYRDRFGSLYKSDLLDEEKREGKAQLQEDLRQSYRDLKRDWNGYDGYDNWFSQSLNNAQLATVSSYNELVPYFNDLLIQSDNNLDLFFEKVRSVANLDRSDREERLQDYL
;
A
#
# COMPACT_ATOMS: atom_id res chain seq x y z
N ALA A 1 -4.27 -13.42 9.38
CA ALA A 1 -5.25 -12.32 9.35
C ALA A 1 -6.62 -12.78 8.88
N HIS A 2 -6.75 -13.41 7.71
CA HIS A 2 -8.05 -13.82 7.16
C HIS A 2 -8.88 -14.81 8.02
N GLN A 3 -8.23 -15.55 8.92
CA GLN A 3 -8.95 -16.37 9.93
C GLN A 3 -9.61 -15.55 11.04
N ILE A 4 -9.23 -14.28 11.20
CA ILE A 4 -9.69 -13.39 12.28
C ILE A 4 -10.79 -12.46 11.75
N VAL A 5 -10.55 -11.83 10.60
CA VAL A 5 -11.51 -11.02 9.85
C VAL A 5 -11.30 -11.26 8.36
N TYR A 6 -12.40 -11.50 7.66
CA TYR A 6 -12.46 -11.59 6.21
C TYR A 6 -13.77 -10.97 5.74
N LEU A 7 -13.68 -10.08 4.76
CA LEU A 7 -14.82 -9.37 4.18
C LEU A 7 -15.06 -9.87 2.74
N PRO A 8 -16.11 -10.68 2.50
CA PRO A 8 -16.35 -11.24 1.17
C PRO A 8 -16.49 -10.17 0.08
N GLY A 9 -15.75 -10.34 -1.01
CA GLY A 9 -15.82 -9.44 -2.18
C GLY A 9 -15.00 -8.15 -2.07
N ASP A 10 -14.30 -7.92 -0.96
CA ASP A 10 -13.49 -6.71 -0.74
C ASP A 10 -12.00 -7.07 -0.65
N THR A 11 -11.35 -7.19 -1.81
CA THR A 11 -9.92 -7.53 -1.89
C THR A 11 -9.05 -6.47 -1.21
N SER A 12 -9.34 -5.19 -1.42
CA SER A 12 -8.55 -4.10 -0.83
C SER A 12 -8.55 -4.15 0.69
N PHE A 13 -9.72 -4.35 1.30
CA PHE A 13 -9.83 -4.51 2.75
C PHE A 13 -9.06 -5.73 3.26
N ASN A 14 -9.25 -6.89 2.63
CA ASN A 14 -8.66 -8.15 3.11
C ASN A 14 -7.14 -8.18 2.99
N GLU A 15 -6.59 -7.73 1.87
CA GLU A 15 -5.15 -7.75 1.61
C GLU A 15 -4.42 -6.66 2.41
N SER A 16 -5.03 -5.48 2.52
CA SER A 16 -4.47 -4.41 3.36
C SER A 16 -4.48 -4.81 4.84
N PHE A 17 -5.55 -5.44 5.33
CA PHE A 17 -5.61 -5.95 6.71
C PHE A 17 -4.53 -7.01 6.95
N ALA A 18 -4.38 -7.96 6.02
CA ALA A 18 -3.35 -9.00 6.12
C ALA A 18 -1.95 -8.41 6.17
N THR A 19 -1.66 -7.45 5.28
CA THR A 19 -0.38 -6.73 5.22
C THR A 19 -0.08 -6.00 6.52
N SER A 20 -1.05 -5.27 7.11
CA SER A 20 -0.86 -4.57 8.38
C SER A 20 -0.58 -5.52 9.55
N VAL A 21 -1.29 -6.66 9.62
CA VAL A 21 -1.05 -7.69 10.66
C VAL A 21 0.32 -8.33 10.51
N GLU A 22 0.74 -8.64 9.29
CA GLU A 22 2.07 -9.20 9.02
C GLU A 22 3.18 -8.24 9.47
N ARG A 23 3.10 -6.96 9.07
CA ARG A 23 4.09 -5.94 9.44
C ARG A 23 4.20 -5.76 10.95
N GLU A 24 3.07 -5.69 11.64
CA GLU A 24 3.07 -5.56 13.10
C GLU A 24 3.59 -6.83 13.80
N GLY A 25 3.30 -8.01 13.26
CA GLY A 25 3.85 -9.28 13.73
C GLY A 25 5.38 -9.31 13.67
N ILE A 26 5.96 -8.91 12.53
CA ILE A 26 7.41 -8.79 12.34
C ILE A 26 8.00 -7.79 13.33
N ARG A 27 7.40 -6.60 13.47
CA ARG A 27 7.85 -5.56 14.39
C ARG A 27 7.91 -6.07 15.83
N ARG A 28 6.86 -6.77 16.29
CA ARG A 28 6.81 -7.34 17.66
C ARG A 28 7.83 -8.44 17.87
N TRP A 29 8.00 -9.33 16.89
CA TRP A 29 8.99 -10.40 16.97
C TRP A 29 10.40 -9.85 17.13
N LEU A 30 10.75 -8.83 16.36
CA LEU A 30 12.05 -8.16 16.44
C LEU A 30 12.29 -7.45 17.76
N ARG A 31 11.27 -6.74 18.29
CA ARG A 31 11.35 -6.08 19.61
C ARG A 31 11.59 -7.08 20.75
N ARG A 32 11.10 -8.31 20.65
CA ARG A 32 11.36 -9.37 21.64
C ARG A 32 12.79 -9.92 21.57
N GLY A 33 13.40 -9.91 20.38
CA GLY A 33 14.76 -10.40 20.17
C GLY A 33 15.88 -9.48 20.70
N ASN A 34 15.54 -8.22 21.03
CA ASN A 34 16.45 -7.19 21.56
C ASN A 34 17.69 -6.91 20.67
N ASP A 35 17.56 -7.15 19.37
CA ASP A 35 18.62 -6.95 18.37
C ASP A 35 18.36 -5.61 17.65
N GLY A 36 19.00 -4.54 18.16
CA GLY A 36 18.75 -3.16 17.73
C GLY A 36 19.00 -2.93 16.24
N GLU A 37 20.00 -3.58 15.65
CA GLU A 37 20.31 -3.46 14.22
C GLU A 37 19.20 -4.08 13.36
N LYS A 38 18.66 -5.24 13.77
CA LYS A 38 17.53 -5.87 13.05
C LYS A 38 16.25 -5.05 13.16
N ILE A 39 16.02 -4.38 14.29
CA ILE A 39 14.86 -3.48 14.45
C ILE A 39 14.97 -2.32 13.47
N ILE A 40 16.12 -1.64 13.41
CA ILE A 40 16.36 -0.52 12.49
C ILE A 40 16.21 -0.98 11.03
N ALA A 41 16.78 -2.13 10.67
CA ALA A 41 16.68 -2.66 9.31
C ALA A 41 15.22 -2.96 8.91
N ALA A 42 14.42 -3.49 9.84
CA ALA A 42 13.02 -3.78 9.59
C ALA A 42 12.15 -2.52 9.51
N GLU A 43 12.39 -1.52 10.36
CA GLU A 43 11.73 -0.22 10.27
C GLU A 43 12.04 0.46 8.94
N ALA A 44 13.30 0.39 8.49
CA ALA A 44 13.69 0.88 7.17
C ALA A 44 13.00 0.11 6.03
N ASN A 45 12.85 -1.22 6.14
CA ASN A 45 12.09 -2.02 5.15
C ASN A 45 10.60 -1.63 5.11
N ILE A 46 9.96 -1.43 6.27
CA ILE A 46 8.55 -1.00 6.35
C ILE A 46 8.38 0.36 5.68
N LEU A 47 9.27 1.31 5.97
CA LEU A 47 9.23 2.65 5.37
C LEU A 47 9.40 2.59 3.84
N ARG A 48 10.37 1.81 3.34
CA ARG A 48 10.56 1.62 1.90
C ARG A 48 9.34 1.03 1.23
N GLN A 49 8.73 0.02 1.84
CA GLN A 49 7.52 -0.60 1.32
C GLN A 49 6.35 0.38 1.25
N GLN A 50 6.18 1.21 2.29
CA GLN A 50 5.17 2.26 2.31
C GLN A 50 5.42 3.28 1.17
N GLN A 51 6.63 3.82 1.06
CA GLN A 51 6.97 4.80 0.02
C GLN A 51 6.85 4.23 -1.40
N PHE A 52 7.20 2.96 -1.60
CA PHE A 52 6.98 2.26 -2.87
C PHE A 52 5.49 2.19 -3.22
N VAL A 53 4.64 1.79 -2.28
CA VAL A 53 3.19 1.72 -2.48
C VAL A 53 2.59 3.08 -2.80
N GLU A 54 2.97 4.12 -2.05
CA GLU A 54 2.50 5.49 -2.23
C GLU A 54 2.86 5.98 -3.64
N LEU A 55 4.11 5.78 -4.07
CA LEU A 55 4.55 6.12 -5.43
C LEU A 55 3.72 5.40 -6.50
N VAL A 56 3.51 4.09 -6.37
CA VAL A 56 2.78 3.32 -7.38
C VAL A 56 1.30 3.70 -7.43
N THR A 57 0.70 4.01 -6.28
CA THR A 57 -0.70 4.45 -6.18
C THR A 57 -0.90 5.83 -6.80
N ASP A 58 -0.03 6.81 -6.52
CA ASP A 58 -0.10 8.14 -7.14
C ASP A 58 -0.04 8.03 -8.67
N TYR A 59 0.89 7.22 -9.21
CA TYR A 59 0.96 7.04 -10.66
C TYR A 59 -0.21 6.27 -11.26
N ARG A 60 -0.77 5.26 -10.56
CA ARG A 60 -2.03 4.60 -10.96
C ARG A 60 -3.12 5.63 -11.21
N ASP A 61 -3.25 6.62 -10.33
CA ASP A 61 -4.30 7.64 -10.41
C ASP A 61 -4.05 8.63 -11.55
N ARG A 62 -2.78 9.01 -11.77
CA ARG A 62 -2.35 9.80 -12.94
C ARG A 62 -2.65 9.10 -14.25
N PHE A 63 -2.33 7.80 -14.35
CA PHE A 63 -2.70 6.98 -15.51
C PHE A 63 -4.21 6.92 -15.68
N GLY A 64 -4.97 6.69 -14.59
CA GLY A 64 -6.42 6.68 -14.61
C GLY A 64 -7.02 7.99 -15.15
N SER A 65 -6.47 9.13 -14.72
CA SER A 65 -6.87 10.46 -15.19
C SER A 65 -6.55 10.67 -16.67
N LEU A 66 -5.36 10.26 -17.12
CA LEU A 66 -4.96 10.34 -18.53
C LEU A 66 -5.93 9.56 -19.43
N TYR A 67 -6.29 8.33 -19.06
CA TYR A 67 -7.18 7.52 -19.87
C TYR A 67 -8.62 8.06 -19.93
N LYS A 68 -9.09 8.69 -18.85
CA LYS A 68 -10.41 9.33 -18.76
C LYS A 68 -10.50 10.71 -19.45
N SER A 69 -9.36 11.31 -19.84
CA SER A 69 -9.34 12.61 -20.51
C SER A 69 -9.98 12.57 -21.90
N ASP A 70 -10.32 13.75 -22.43
CA ASP A 70 -10.87 13.93 -23.80
C ASP A 70 -9.78 14.03 -24.88
N LEU A 71 -8.52 13.73 -24.54
CA LEU A 71 -7.40 13.73 -25.48
C LEU A 71 -7.57 12.67 -26.58
N LEU A 72 -6.96 12.92 -27.73
CA LEU A 72 -6.90 11.96 -28.82
C LEU A 72 -6.05 10.74 -28.43
N ASP A 73 -6.29 9.61 -29.09
CA ASP A 73 -5.60 8.35 -28.79
C ASP A 73 -4.08 8.42 -29.00
N GLU A 74 -3.58 9.29 -29.89
CA GLU A 74 -2.15 9.52 -30.06
C GLU A 74 -1.57 10.29 -28.86
N GLU A 75 -2.23 11.37 -28.43
CA GLU A 75 -1.82 12.18 -27.28
C GLU A 75 -1.85 11.35 -25.97
N LYS A 76 -2.85 10.46 -25.82
CA LYS A 76 -2.90 9.51 -24.70
C LYS A 76 -1.73 8.51 -24.74
N ARG A 77 -1.30 8.08 -25.93
CA ARG A 77 -0.14 7.16 -26.06
C ARG A 77 1.17 7.85 -25.70
N GLU A 78 1.35 9.10 -26.14
CA GLU A 78 2.50 9.92 -25.76
C GLU A 78 2.53 10.19 -24.25
N GLY A 79 1.41 10.65 -23.68
CA GLY A 79 1.28 10.87 -22.24
C GLY A 79 1.52 9.61 -21.40
N LYS A 80 1.10 8.44 -21.90
CA LYS A 80 1.35 7.16 -21.24
C LYS A 80 2.85 6.85 -21.20
N ALA A 81 3.56 7.03 -22.31
CA ALA A 81 5.00 6.80 -22.36
C ALA A 81 5.74 7.75 -21.40
N GLN A 82 5.33 9.02 -21.34
CA GLN A 82 5.89 9.99 -20.41
C GLN A 82 5.68 9.58 -18.95
N LEU A 83 4.44 9.24 -18.55
CA LEU A 83 4.15 8.78 -17.18
C LEU A 83 4.94 7.52 -16.79
N GLN A 84 5.21 6.61 -17.74
CA GLN A 84 6.01 5.43 -17.48
C GLN A 84 7.48 5.76 -17.19
N GLU A 85 8.05 6.77 -17.87
CA GLU A 85 9.41 7.22 -17.61
C GLU A 85 9.49 8.03 -16.31
N ASP A 86 8.53 8.91 -16.08
CA ASP A 86 8.43 9.70 -14.85
C ASP A 86 8.35 8.79 -13.62
N LEU A 87 7.53 7.73 -13.67
CA LEU A 87 7.43 6.73 -12.60
C LEU A 87 8.79 6.05 -12.32
N ARG A 88 9.55 5.72 -13.37
CA ARG A 88 10.90 5.16 -13.22
C ARG A 88 11.86 6.17 -12.62
N GLN A 89 11.77 7.43 -13.01
CA GLN A 89 12.60 8.48 -12.46
C GLN A 89 12.30 8.71 -10.98
N SER A 90 11.03 8.82 -10.60
CA SER A 90 10.61 8.96 -9.20
C SER A 90 11.07 7.76 -8.35
N TYR A 91 11.05 6.55 -8.90
CA TYR A 91 11.64 5.39 -8.23
C TYR A 91 13.16 5.50 -8.04
N ARG A 92 13.90 5.92 -9.08
CA ARG A 92 15.35 6.15 -8.98
C ARG A 92 15.66 7.19 -7.90
N ASP A 93 14.82 8.20 -7.76
CA ASP A 93 14.96 9.21 -6.72
C ASP A 93 14.76 8.61 -5.31
N LEU A 94 13.67 7.86 -5.08
CA LEU A 94 13.44 7.13 -3.83
C LEU A 94 14.60 6.17 -3.50
N LYS A 95 15.11 5.46 -4.50
CA LYS A 95 16.24 4.54 -4.33
C LYS A 95 17.49 5.25 -3.81
N ARG A 96 17.73 6.52 -4.20
CA ARG A 96 18.85 7.31 -3.62
C ARG A 96 18.61 7.61 -2.15
N ASP A 97 17.39 7.98 -1.78
CA ASP A 97 17.02 8.23 -0.38
C ASP A 97 17.12 6.97 0.48
N TRP A 98 16.95 5.81 -0.14
CA TRP A 98 17.13 4.50 0.48
C TRP A 98 18.58 4.00 0.52
N ASN A 99 19.56 4.87 0.24
CA ASN A 99 20.98 4.51 0.14
C ASN A 99 21.26 3.40 -0.88
N GLY A 100 20.54 3.40 -2.00
CA GLY A 100 20.77 2.48 -3.12
C GLY A 100 20.05 1.13 -3.01
N TYR A 101 19.15 0.94 -2.04
CA TYR A 101 18.34 -0.28 -1.92
C TYR A 101 17.61 -0.61 -3.24
N ASP A 102 17.80 -1.83 -3.74
CA ASP A 102 17.41 -2.27 -5.09
C ASP A 102 16.28 -3.31 -5.10
N GLY A 103 15.63 -3.56 -3.97
CA GLY A 103 14.63 -4.63 -3.83
C GLY A 103 13.40 -4.50 -4.73
N TYR A 104 13.19 -3.34 -5.38
CA TYR A 104 12.11 -3.13 -6.35
C TYR A 104 12.61 -2.97 -7.80
N ASP A 105 13.92 -3.07 -8.07
CA ASP A 105 14.49 -2.88 -9.40
C ASP A 105 13.85 -3.83 -10.43
N ASN A 106 13.65 -5.09 -10.03
CA ASN A 106 13.00 -6.09 -10.88
C ASN A 106 11.53 -5.77 -11.18
N TRP A 107 10.84 -5.06 -10.28
CA TRP A 107 9.47 -4.63 -10.54
C TRP A 107 9.43 -3.49 -11.55
N PHE A 108 10.35 -2.51 -11.45
CA PHE A 108 10.45 -1.37 -12.37
C PHE A 108 11.07 -1.72 -13.73
N SER A 109 11.80 -2.83 -13.84
CA SER A 109 12.32 -3.35 -15.10
C SER A 109 11.25 -4.00 -15.98
N GLN A 110 10.11 -4.37 -15.40
CA GLN A 110 8.96 -4.96 -16.11
C GLN A 110 8.06 -3.90 -16.77
N SER A 111 7.07 -4.37 -17.54
CA SER A 111 6.13 -3.50 -18.24
C SER A 111 5.18 -2.79 -17.28
N LEU A 112 5.39 -1.50 -16.99
CA LEU A 112 4.51 -0.70 -16.12
C LEU A 112 3.16 -0.43 -16.78
N ASN A 113 2.27 -1.41 -16.70
CA ASN A 113 0.92 -1.37 -17.24
C ASN A 113 -0.13 -1.27 -16.13
N ASN A 114 -1.37 -0.96 -16.50
CA ASN A 114 -2.45 -0.75 -15.53
C ASN A 114 -2.69 -1.95 -14.61
N ALA A 115 -2.51 -3.19 -15.10
CA ALA A 115 -2.70 -4.38 -14.27
C ALA A 115 -1.60 -4.52 -13.21
N GLN A 116 -0.35 -4.25 -13.57
CA GLN A 116 0.78 -4.27 -12.63
C GLN A 116 0.62 -3.19 -11.54
N LEU A 117 0.21 -1.97 -11.94
CA LEU A 117 -0.04 -0.87 -11.00
C LEU A 117 -1.23 -1.16 -10.07
N ALA A 118 -2.33 -1.67 -10.62
CA ALA A 118 -3.52 -2.02 -9.85
C ALA A 118 -3.23 -3.09 -8.79
N THR A 119 -2.38 -4.07 -9.12
CA THR A 119 -2.00 -5.14 -8.17
C THR A 119 -1.30 -4.58 -6.95
N VAL A 120 -0.37 -3.63 -7.09
CA VAL A 120 0.31 -3.06 -5.92
C VAL A 120 -0.65 -2.24 -5.05
N SER A 121 -1.50 -1.46 -5.71
CA SER A 121 -2.41 -0.55 -5.02
C SER A 121 -3.48 -1.30 -4.23
N SER A 122 -4.18 -2.27 -4.83
CA SER A 122 -5.23 -3.03 -4.12
C SER A 122 -4.72 -3.74 -2.86
N TYR A 123 -3.47 -4.20 -2.82
CA TYR A 123 -2.94 -4.92 -1.66
C TYR A 123 -2.57 -4.01 -0.49
N ASN A 124 -2.43 -2.71 -0.72
CA ASN A 124 -1.88 -1.78 0.27
C ASN A 124 -2.72 -0.51 0.48
N GLU A 125 -3.79 -0.34 -0.29
CA GLU A 125 -4.67 0.84 -0.30
C GLU A 125 -5.15 1.24 1.11
N LEU A 126 -5.58 0.27 1.92
CA LEU A 126 -6.10 0.52 3.27
C LEU A 126 -5.10 0.25 4.39
N VAL A 127 -3.82 0.00 4.06
CA VAL A 127 -2.79 -0.21 5.09
C VAL A 127 -2.63 0.99 6.02
N PRO A 128 -2.67 2.26 5.54
CA PRO A 128 -2.66 3.43 6.42
C PRO A 128 -3.85 3.42 7.40
N TYR A 129 -5.06 3.08 6.91
CA TYR A 129 -6.25 2.96 7.76
C TYR A 129 -6.06 1.95 8.89
N PHE A 130 -5.57 0.75 8.58
CA PHE A 130 -5.34 -0.28 9.60
C PHE A 130 -4.22 0.08 10.57
N ASN A 131 -3.18 0.79 10.12
CA ASN A 131 -2.12 1.29 10.99
C ASN A 131 -2.68 2.32 11.98
N ASP A 132 -3.49 3.28 11.52
CA ASP A 132 -4.14 4.27 12.36
C ASP A 132 -5.11 3.60 13.36
N LEU A 133 -5.87 2.61 12.91
CA LEU A 133 -6.79 1.87 13.76
C LEU A 133 -6.05 1.09 14.86
N LEU A 134 -4.86 0.57 14.57
CA LEU A 134 -3.99 -0.08 15.55
C LEU A 134 -3.45 0.93 16.57
N ILE A 135 -3.01 2.11 16.13
CA ILE A 135 -2.56 3.20 17.00
C ILE A 135 -3.69 3.65 17.93
N GLN A 136 -4.90 3.86 17.39
CA GLN A 136 -6.10 4.18 18.16
C GLN A 136 -6.52 3.07 19.13
N SER A 137 -5.98 1.88 18.98
CA SER A 137 -6.21 0.74 19.87
C SER A 137 -5.08 0.57 20.88
N ASP A 138 -4.26 1.61 21.10
CA ASP A 138 -3.09 1.61 21.98
C ASP A 138 -2.09 0.49 21.63
N ASN A 139 -2.03 0.08 20.36
CA ASN A 139 -1.29 -1.08 19.89
C ASN A 139 -1.70 -2.39 20.60
N ASN A 140 -2.92 -2.49 21.13
CA ASN A 140 -3.49 -3.73 21.63
C ASN A 140 -4.13 -4.50 20.46
N LEU A 141 -3.65 -5.73 20.19
CA LEU A 141 -4.12 -6.52 19.06
C LEU A 141 -5.56 -7.01 19.24
N ASP A 142 -6.00 -7.31 20.46
CA ASP A 142 -7.36 -7.77 20.72
C ASP A 142 -8.36 -6.64 20.43
N LEU A 143 -8.09 -5.44 20.97
CA LEU A 143 -8.90 -4.24 20.69
C LEU A 143 -8.87 -3.87 19.21
N PHE A 144 -7.71 -3.96 18.57
CA PHE A 144 -7.58 -3.72 17.14
C PHE A 144 -8.45 -4.70 16.33
N PHE A 145 -8.39 -6.00 16.61
CA PHE A 145 -9.21 -6.99 15.91
C PHE A 145 -10.70 -6.80 16.15
N GLU A 146 -11.12 -6.40 17.35
CA GLU A 146 -12.51 -6.02 17.63
C GLU A 146 -12.97 -4.84 16.78
N LYS A 147 -12.16 -3.78 16.68
CA LYS A 147 -12.47 -2.64 15.81
C LYS A 147 -12.51 -3.03 14.34
N VAL A 148 -11.56 -3.82 13.85
CA VAL A 148 -11.59 -4.30 12.45
C VAL A 148 -12.85 -5.12 12.17
N ARG A 149 -13.30 -5.97 13.11
CA ARG A 149 -14.57 -6.69 12.99
C ARG A 149 -15.77 -5.75 12.94
N SER A 150 -15.80 -4.71 13.78
CA SER A 150 -16.90 -3.74 13.74
C SER A 150 -17.01 -3.05 12.38
N VAL A 151 -15.88 -2.73 11.75
CA VAL A 151 -15.83 -2.09 10.43
C VAL A 151 -16.24 -3.06 9.33
N ALA A 152 -15.80 -4.32 9.40
CA ALA A 152 -16.20 -5.35 8.44
C ALA A 152 -17.71 -5.66 8.51
N ASN A 153 -18.33 -5.50 9.67
CA ASN A 153 -19.76 -5.71 9.90
C ASN A 153 -20.64 -4.50 9.55
N LEU A 154 -20.06 -3.34 9.20
CA LEU A 154 -20.83 -2.21 8.70
C LEU A 154 -21.48 -2.57 7.37
N ASP A 155 -22.64 -1.97 7.12
CA ASP A 155 -23.23 -1.94 5.79
C ASP A 155 -22.25 -1.26 4.82
N ARG A 156 -22.34 -1.64 3.54
CA ARG A 156 -21.36 -1.24 2.53
C ARG A 156 -21.20 0.29 2.43
N SER A 157 -22.30 1.04 2.46
CA SER A 157 -22.27 2.51 2.39
C SER A 157 -21.50 3.12 3.57
N ASP A 158 -21.78 2.65 4.77
CA ASP A 158 -21.21 3.20 6.01
C ASP A 158 -19.72 2.84 6.12
N ARG A 159 -19.35 1.65 5.61
CA ARG A 159 -17.94 1.27 5.48
C ARG A 159 -17.22 2.14 4.45
N GLU A 160 -17.81 2.37 3.29
CA GLU A 160 -17.22 3.21 2.25
C GLU A 160 -17.03 4.66 2.76
N GLU A 161 -18.02 5.22 3.47
CA GLU A 161 -17.90 6.53 4.13
C GLU A 161 -16.77 6.53 5.16
N ARG A 162 -16.68 5.49 6.00
CA ARG A 162 -15.64 5.39 7.04
C ARG A 162 -14.22 5.30 6.49
N LEU A 163 -14.07 4.73 5.29
CA LEU A 163 -12.78 4.52 4.61
C LEU A 163 -12.45 5.62 3.60
N GLN A 164 -13.37 6.56 3.34
CA GLN A 164 -13.24 7.57 2.29
C GLN A 164 -12.00 8.45 2.44
N ASP A 165 -11.60 8.78 3.68
CA ASP A 165 -10.40 9.59 3.94
C ASP A 165 -9.07 8.86 3.59
N TYR A 166 -9.16 7.56 3.26
CA TYR A 166 -8.03 6.68 2.96
C TYR A 166 -8.07 6.12 1.53
N LEU A 167 -9.08 6.49 0.73
CA LEU A 167 -9.31 6.06 -0.66
C LEU A 167 -9.14 7.22 -1.64
#